data_AF-A0A4Q3MGN1-F1
#
_entry.id   AF-A0A4Q3MGN1-F1
#
_cell.length_a   1.000
_cell.length_b   1.000
_cell.length_c   1.000
_cell.angle_alpha   90.00
_cell.angle_beta   90.00
_cell.angle_gamma   90.00
#
_symmetry.space_group_name_H-M   'P 1'
#
loop_
_entity.id
_entity.type
_entity.pdbx_description
1 polymer ?
#
loop_
_entity_poly.entity_id
_entity_poly.type
_entity_poly.pdbx_seq_one_letter_code
_entity_poly.pdbx_strand_id
1 'polypeptide(L)' 'MKLSHSVCDVLRDHVVLESECIDRMYLNVYVPQLQRVGGVVWYLRGHLGQRFASTAGVAPKTETFVADIERFVADA' A
#
# COMPACT_ATOMS: atom_id res chain seq x y z
N MET A 1 -44.56 7.67 27.31
CA MET A 1 -43.55 6.59 27.25
C MET A 1 -42.30 7.15 26.61
N LYS A 2 -41.20 7.32 27.36
CA LYS A 2 -39.91 7.75 26.78
C LYS A 2 -39.22 6.50 26.23
N LEU A 3 -39.03 6.43 24.91
CA LEU A 3 -38.14 5.44 24.32
C LEU A 3 -36.71 5.79 24.69
N SER A 4 -35.93 4.79 25.12
CA SER A 4 -34.49 4.97 25.31
C SER A 4 -33.85 5.21 23.95
N HIS A 5 -33.17 6.34 23.80
CA HIS A 5 -32.34 6.62 22.63
C HIS A 5 -31.23 5.57 22.53
N SER A 6 -30.88 5.18 21.31
CA SER A 6 -29.69 4.34 21.13
C SER A 6 -28.43 5.14 21.48
N VAL A 7 -27.36 4.44 21.85
CA VAL A 7 -26.06 5.08 22.13
C VAL A 7 -25.60 5.90 20.92
N CYS A 8 -25.86 5.44 19.69
CA CYS A 8 -25.54 6.20 18.48
C CYS A 8 -26.34 7.51 18.36
N ASP A 9 -27.62 7.51 18.74
CA ASP A 9 -28.47 8.72 18.63
C ASP A 9 -28.02 9.77 19.64
N VAL A 10 -27.68 9.36 20.86
CA VAL A 10 -27.13 10.26 21.88
C VAL A 10 -25.77 10.80 21.44
N LEU A 11 -24.89 9.95 20.91
CA LEU A 11 -23.57 10.40 20.48
C LEU A 11 -23.65 11.38 19.29
N ARG A 12 -24.55 11.18 18.32
CA ARG A 12 -24.73 12.12 17.20
C ARG A 12 -25.07 13.54 17.65
N ASP A 13 -25.92 13.67 18.67
CA ASP A 13 -26.35 14.97 19.17
C ASP A 13 -25.31 15.66 20.08
N HIS A 14 -24.24 14.94 20.47
CA HIS A 14 -23.24 15.40 21.43
C HIS A 14 -21.78 15.38 20.92
N VAL A 15 -21.51 14.81 19.75
CA VAL A 15 -20.20 14.91 19.08
C VAL A 15 -20.09 16.28 18.40
N VAL A 16 -19.18 17.11 18.92
CA VAL A 16 -18.86 18.44 18.36
C VAL A 16 -17.68 18.44 17.40
N LEU A 17 -16.93 17.33 17.34
CA LEU A 17 -15.82 17.12 16.39
C LEU A 17 -15.64 15.63 16.11
N GLU A 18 -15.65 15.28 14.83
CA GLU A 18 -15.29 13.96 14.31
C GLU A 18 -14.07 14.12 13.40
N SER A 19 -13.06 13.27 13.60
CA SER A 19 -11.82 13.31 12.82
C SER A 19 -11.60 11.94 12.18
N GLU A 20 -11.80 11.87 10.88
CA GLU A 20 -11.44 10.73 10.07
C GLU A 20 -10.07 10.99 9.44
N CYS A 21 -9.17 10.01 9.56
CA CYS A 21 -7.85 10.07 8.97
C CYS A 21 -7.48 8.74 8.32
N ILE A 22 -6.76 8.84 7.21
CA ILE A 22 -6.18 7.67 6.56
C ILE A 22 -4.86 7.36 7.26
N ASP A 23 -4.83 6.26 7.99
CA ASP A 23 -3.64 5.81 8.71
C ASP A 23 -2.63 5.16 7.74
N ARG A 24 -3.09 4.23 6.89
CA ARG A 24 -2.23 3.41 6.03
C ARG A 24 -2.83 3.21 4.64
N MET A 25 -2.02 3.41 3.60
CA MET A 25 -2.41 3.20 2.20
C MET A 25 -1.45 2.26 1.49
N TYR A 26 -2.00 1.25 0.83
CA TYR A 26 -1.28 0.46 -0.18
C TYR A 26 -1.68 0.93 -1.57
N LEU A 27 -0.72 1.45 -2.34
CA LEU A 27 -0.96 2.05 -3.65
C LEU A 27 -0.22 1.27 -4.75
N ASN A 28 -0.96 0.59 -5.62
CA ASN A 28 -0.41 0.06 -6.86
C ASN A 28 -0.44 1.16 -7.92
N VAL A 29 0.74 1.58 -8.38
CA VAL A 29 0.88 2.58 -9.44
C VAL A 29 1.24 1.94 -10.76
N TYR A 30 0.66 2.48 -11.82
CA TYR A 30 0.96 2.05 -13.19
C TYR A 30 2.28 2.66 -13.67
N VAL A 31 3.18 1.81 -14.17
CA VAL A 31 4.44 2.25 -14.78
C VAL A 31 4.41 1.90 -16.27
N PRO A 32 4.08 2.88 -17.16
CA PRO A 32 3.89 2.62 -18.59
C PRO A 32 5.09 1.94 -19.25
N GLN A 33 6.30 2.36 -18.86
CA GLN A 33 7.54 1.87 -19.44
C GLN A 33 7.76 0.38 -19.18
N LEU A 34 7.25 -0.16 -18.06
CA LEU A 34 7.43 -1.57 -17.68
C LEU A 34 6.36 -2.51 -18.26
N GLN A 35 5.36 -1.99 -18.99
CA GLN A 35 4.28 -2.81 -19.54
C GLN A 35 4.65 -3.57 -20.82
N ARG A 36 5.85 -3.32 -21.35
CA ARG A 36 6.37 -3.98 -22.55
C ARG A 36 7.65 -4.74 -22.21
N VAL A 37 7.86 -5.88 -22.86
CA VAL A 37 9.03 -6.74 -22.65
C VAL A 37 10.34 -5.94 -22.75
N GLY A 38 10.50 -5.11 -23.78
CA GLY A 38 11.71 -4.30 -23.94
C GLY A 38 11.96 -3.31 -22.79
N GLY A 39 10.90 -2.85 -22.13
CA GLY A 39 10.98 -1.98 -20.96
C GLY A 39 11.45 -2.71 -19.71
N VAL A 40 10.95 -3.94 -19.49
CA VAL A 40 11.45 -4.82 -18.42
C VAL A 40 12.92 -5.19 -18.67
N VAL A 41 13.30 -5.50 -19.91
CA VAL A 41 14.70 -5.79 -20.27
C VAL A 41 15.61 -4.58 -19.99
N TRP A 42 15.18 -3.38 -20.36
CA TRP A 42 15.91 -2.15 -20.05
C TRP A 42 16.01 -1.91 -18.53
N TYR A 43 14.93 -2.13 -17.79
CA TYR A 43 14.93 -1.98 -16.34
C TYR A 43 15.92 -2.95 -15.68
N LEU A 44 15.91 -4.23 -16.06
CA LEU A 44 16.81 -5.23 -15.49
C LEU A 44 18.28 -4.96 -15.86
N ARG A 45 18.58 -4.67 -17.14
CA ARG A 45 19.98 -4.53 -17.59
C ARG A 45 20.54 -3.13 -17.44
N GLY A 46 19.74 -2.12 -17.74
CA GLY A 46 20.13 -0.71 -17.70
C GLY A 46 20.00 -0.13 -16.30
N HIS A 47 18.79 -0.16 -15.74
CA HIS A 47 18.54 0.47 -14.44
C HIS A 47 19.12 -0.33 -13.27
N LEU A 48 18.89 -1.66 -13.24
CA LEU A 48 19.45 -2.54 -12.20
C LEU A 48 20.87 -3.05 -12.52
N GLY A 49 21.43 -2.70 -13.68
CA GLY A 49 22.80 -3.05 -14.05
C GLY A 49 23.08 -4.54 -14.26
N GLN A 50 22.05 -5.39 -14.40
CA GLN A 50 22.24 -6.83 -14.52
C GLN A 50 22.87 -7.18 -15.88
N ARG A 51 23.85 -8.11 -15.87
CA ARG A 51 24.48 -8.60 -17.11
C ARG A 51 23.46 -9.21 -18.07
N PHE A 52 22.52 -9.99 -17.53
CA PHE A 52 21.44 -10.63 -18.26
C PHE A 52 20.10 -10.21 -17.66
N ALA A 53 19.07 -10.10 -18.51
CA ALA A 53 17.71 -9.81 -18.07
C ALA A 53 17.10 -11.06 -17.41
N SER A 54 17.48 -11.30 -16.15
CA SER A 54 17.02 -12.45 -15.37
C SER A 54 16.00 -12.01 -14.33
N THR A 55 14.87 -12.70 -14.30
CA THR A 55 13.84 -12.50 -13.27
C THR A 55 14.25 -13.04 -11.90
N ALA A 56 15.36 -13.78 -11.80
CA ALA A 56 15.88 -14.26 -10.52
C ALA A 56 16.16 -13.13 -9.52
N GLY A 57 16.55 -11.94 -10.02
CA GLY A 57 16.75 -10.76 -9.18
C GLY A 57 15.46 -9.98 -8.84
N VAL A 58 14.31 -10.39 -9.36
CA VAL A 58 13.02 -9.73 -9.12
C VAL A 58 12.34 -10.31 -7.88
N ALA A 59 12.33 -11.64 -7.71
CA ALA A 59 11.65 -12.27 -6.57
C ALA A 59 12.15 -11.76 -5.20
N PRO A 60 13.48 -11.64 -4.95
CA PRO A 60 13.97 -11.10 -3.68
C PRO A 60 13.54 -9.66 -3.41
N LYS A 61 13.32 -8.86 -4.46
CA LYS A 61 12.81 -7.49 -4.32
C LYS A 61 11.35 -7.48 -3.88
N THR A 62 10.53 -8.36 -4.44
CA THR A 62 9.13 -8.53 -4.02
C THR A 62 9.06 -9.01 -2.57
N GLU A 63 9.87 -10.00 -2.19
CA GLU A 63 9.93 -10.51 -0.82
C GLU A 63 10.33 -9.41 0.18
N THR A 64 11.36 -8.63 -0.15
CA THR A 64 11.79 -7.48 0.67
C THR A 64 10.66 -6.47 0.84
N PHE A 65 9.96 -6.13 -0.26
CA PHE A 65 8.84 -5.19 -0.22
C PHE A 65 7.69 -5.68 0.67
N VAL A 66 7.36 -6.98 0.62
CA VAL A 66 6.34 -7.57 1.50
C VAL A 66 6.79 -7.51 2.96
N ALA A 67 8.02 -7.89 3.27
CA ALA A 67 8.56 -7.81 4.63
C ALA A 67 8.57 -6.37 5.18
N ASP A 68 8.84 -5.39 4.33
CA ASP A 68 8.78 -3.98 4.71
C ASP A 68 7.35 -3.51 5.03
N ILE A 69 6.34 -4.02 4.30
CA ILE A 69 4.93 -3.77 4.62
C ILE A 69 4.57 -4.41 5.96
N GLU A 70 4.95 -5.67 6.19
CA GLU A 70 4.66 -6.36 7.45
C GLU A 70 5.27 -5.62 8.65
N ARG A 71 6.50 -5.13 8.53
CA ARG A 71 7.15 -4.30 9.55
C ARG A 71 6.42 -2.98 9.76
N PHE A 72 6.10 -2.25 8.69
CA PHE A 72 5.32 -1.01 8.77
C PHE A 72 3.98 -1.21 9.48
N VAL A 73 3.34 -2.36 9.26
CA VAL A 73 2.07 -2.70 9.92
C VAL A 73 2.25 -3.01 11.41
N ALA A 74 3.34 -3.67 11.80
CA ALA A 74 3.61 -4.10 13.16
C ALA A 74 4.14 -2.98 14.09
N ASP A 75 4.76 -1.93 13.54
CA ASP A 75 5.41 -0.85 14.30
C ASP A 75 4.42 0.20 14.88
N ALA A 76 3.09 0.04 14.73
CA ALA A 76 2.09 0.89 15.42
C ALA A 76 1.06 0.06 16.18
#